data_AF-A0A740R8P9-F1
#
_entry.id   AF-A0A740R8P9-F1
#
_cell.length_a   1.000
_cell.length_b   1.000
_cell.length_c   1.000
_cell.angle_alpha   90.00
_cell.angle_beta   90.00
_cell.angle_gamma   90.00
#
_symmetry.space_group_name_H-M   'P 1'
#
loop_
_entity.id
_entity.type
_entity.pdbx_description
1 polymer ?
#
loop_
_entity_poly.entity_id
_entity_poly.type
_entity_poly.pdbx_seq_one_letter_code
_entity_poly.pdbx_strand_id
1 'polypeptide(L)' 'MQQMKDVIWPAAEKEAYESMKAMNATVVDIDKSAFKQRVKPLFDEFRAKDAQSAKDLEYIENM' A
#
# COMPACT_ATOMS: atom_id res chain seq x y z
N MET A 1 -19.24 -1.18 9.69
CA MET A 1 -18.01 -0.56 10.22
C MET A 1 -16.91 -0.47 9.15
N GLN A 2 -16.60 -1.54 8.40
CA GLN A 2 -15.60 -1.49 7.30
C GLN A 2 -15.98 -0.45 6.23
N GLN A 3 -17.21 -0.53 5.70
CA GLN A 3 -17.71 0.42 4.69
C GLN A 3 -17.72 1.90 5.13
N MET A 4 -17.86 2.20 6.43
CA MET A 4 -17.80 3.59 6.92
C MET A 4 -16.36 4.11 6.99
N LYS A 5 -15.39 3.25 7.32
CA LYS A 5 -13.97 3.60 7.26
C LYS A 5 -13.53 3.86 5.81
N ASP A 6 -14.03 3.07 4.86
CA ASP A 6 -13.74 3.24 3.43
C ASP A 6 -14.30 4.55 2.85
N VAL A 7 -15.37 5.12 3.43
CA VAL A 7 -15.97 6.39 2.97
C VAL A 7 -15.26 7.60 3.55
N ILE A 8 -14.72 7.51 4.77
CA ILE A 8 -14.05 8.63 5.45
C ILE A 8 -12.56 8.69 5.11
N TRP A 9 -11.91 7.54 4.88
CA TRP A 9 -10.47 7.46 4.67
C TRP A 9 -9.98 8.25 3.45
N PRO A 10 -10.58 8.15 2.24
CA PRO A 10 -10.11 8.92 1.08
C PRO A 10 -10.27 10.43 1.26
N ALA A 11 -11.34 10.85 1.94
CA ALA A 11 -11.58 12.26 2.23
C ALA A 11 -10.56 12.80 3.24
N ALA A 12 -10.29 12.04 4.31
CA ALA A 12 -9.30 12.39 5.33
C ALA A 12 -7.86 12.39 4.77
N GLU A 13 -7.52 11.42 3.91
CA GLU A 13 -6.21 11.36 3.24
C GLU A 13 -5.99 12.60 2.35
N LYS A 14 -7.02 13.01 1.60
CA LYS A 14 -6.98 14.23 0.80
C LYS A 14 -6.81 15.49 1.67
N GLU A 15 -7.56 15.60 2.76
CA GLU A 15 -7.46 16.74 3.69
C GLU A 15 -6.06 16.83 4.32
N ALA A 16 -5.50 15.69 4.74
CA ALA A 16 -4.15 15.62 5.30
C ALA A 16 -3.09 16.02 4.26
N TYR A 17 -3.24 15.56 3.02
CA TYR A 17 -2.34 15.89 1.92
C TYR A 17 -2.34 17.40 1.60
N GLU A 18 -3.51 18.04 1.54
CA GLU A 18 -3.62 19.49 1.34
C GLU A 18 -3.05 20.28 2.54
N SER A 19 -3.26 19.79 3.76
CA SER A 19 -2.68 20.39 4.97
C SER A 19 -1.14 20.34 4.95
N MET A 20 -0.54 19.23 4.50
CA MET A 20 0.91 19.11 4.36
C MET A 20 1.45 20.13 3.34
N LYS A 21 0.76 20.32 2.21
CA LYS A 21 1.13 21.36 1.24
C LYS A 21 1.05 22.76 1.82
N ALA A 22 0.00 23.06 2.60
CA ALA A 22 -0.16 24.35 3.28
C ALA A 22 0.95 24.61 4.32
N MET A 23 1.53 23.55 4.89
CA MET A 23 2.71 23.61 5.77
C MET A 23 4.05 23.67 5.01
N ASN A 24 4.03 23.92 3.69
CA ASN A 24 5.19 23.92 2.81
C ASN A 24 5.96 22.57 2.76
N ALA A 25 5.30 21.44 3.04
CA ALA A 25 5.92 20.14 2.83
C ALA A 25 6.14 19.88 1.32
N THR A 26 7.33 19.38 0.97
CA THR A 26 7.61 18.95 -0.41
C THR A 26 7.09 17.53 -0.61
N VAL A 27 6.07 17.39 -1.44
CA VAL A 27 5.57 16.07 -1.87
C VAL A 27 6.25 15.72 -3.18
N VAL A 28 6.89 14.56 -3.23
CA VAL A 28 7.55 14.05 -4.42
C VAL A 28 6.91 12.74 -4.83
N ASP A 29 6.47 12.68 -6.08
CA ASP A 29 6.07 11.42 -6.70
C ASP A 29 7.32 10.66 -7.15
N ILE A 30 7.51 9.48 -6.58
CA ILE A 30 8.66 8.62 -6.85
C ILE A 30 8.23 7.42 -7.70
N ASP A 31 9.10 7.00 -8.61
CA ASP A 31 8.97 5.69 -9.23
C ASP A 31 9.16 4.60 -8.17
N LYS A 32 8.14 3.77 -8.00
CA LYS A 32 8.12 2.69 -6.99
C LYS A 32 8.71 1.39 -7.53
N SER A 33 9.16 1.32 -8.79
CA SER A 33 9.68 0.10 -9.43
C SER A 33 10.83 -0.54 -8.64
N ALA A 34 11.87 0.25 -8.32
CA ALA A 34 13.03 -0.20 -7.57
C ALA A 34 12.67 -0.64 -6.14
N PHE A 35 11.73 0.05 -5.49
CA PHE A 35 11.23 -0.36 -4.19
C PHE A 35 10.52 -1.72 -4.26
N LYS A 36 9.61 -1.91 -5.23
CA LYS A 36 8.91 -3.17 -5.46
C LYS A 36 9.88 -4.34 -5.69
N GLN A 37 10.95 -4.13 -6.45
CA GLN A 37 11.98 -5.16 -6.65
C GLN A 37 12.72 -5.51 -5.35
N ARG A 38 13.05 -4.51 -4.53
CA ARG A 38 13.76 -4.73 -3.25
C ARG A 38 12.93 -5.48 -2.22
N VAL A 39 11.60 -5.34 -2.24
CA VAL A 39 10.71 -6.04 -1.30
C VAL A 39 10.31 -7.43 -1.78
N LYS A 40 10.58 -7.80 -3.04
CA LYS A 40 10.26 -9.13 -3.58
C LYS A 40 10.73 -10.30 -2.69
N PRO A 41 11.92 -10.29 -2.07
CA PRO A 41 12.34 -11.37 -1.19
C PRO A 41 11.42 -11.60 0.02
N LEU A 42 10.79 -10.54 0.55
CA LEU A 42 9.82 -10.66 1.65
C LEU A 42 8.56 -11.40 1.21
N PHE A 43 8.10 -11.15 -0.01
CA PHE A 43 6.98 -11.87 -0.61
C PHE A 43 7.34 -13.32 -0.92
N ASP A 44 8.56 -13.58 -1.36
CA ASP A 44 9.06 -14.94 -1.60
C ASP A 44 9.17 -15.73 -0.28
N GLU A 45 9.65 -15.10 0.80
CA GLU A 45 9.67 -15.70 2.14
C GLU A 45 8.25 -16.00 2.65
N PHE A 46 7.32 -15.05 2.49
CA PHE A 46 5.92 -15.25 2.86
C PHE A 46 5.28 -16.38 2.05
N ARG A 47 5.52 -16.46 0.73
CA ARG A 47 5.04 -17.51 -0.14
C ARG A 47 5.58 -18.89 0.26
N ALA A 48 6.82 -18.96 0.75
CA ALA A 48 7.45 -20.20 1.18
C ALA A 48 6.99 -20.67 2.58
N LYS A 49 6.29 -19.83 3.35
CA LYS A 49 5.89 -20.13 4.73
C LYS A 49 4.94 -21.33 4.83
N ASP A 50 3.88 -21.34 4.02
CA ASP A 50 2.90 -22.43 3.96
C ASP A 50 2.02 -22.31 2.69
N ALA A 51 1.29 -23.37 2.38
CA ALA A 51 0.47 -23.45 1.18
C ALA A 51 -0.73 -22.47 1.17
N GLN A 52 -1.19 -22.01 2.34
CA GLN A 52 -2.24 -21.00 2.42
C GLN A 52 -1.66 -19.62 2.13
N SER A 53 -0.51 -19.28 2.73
CA SER A 53 0.21 -18.02 2.46
C SER A 53 0.52 -17.84 0.97
N ALA A 54 0.88 -18.92 0.26
CA ALA A 54 1.09 -18.88 -1.20
C ALA A 54 -0.21 -18.56 -1.98
N LYS A 55 -1.33 -19.17 -1.61
CA LYS A 55 -2.65 -18.96 -2.24
C LYS A 55 -3.19 -17.55 -1.98
N ASP A 56 -3.05 -17.07 -0.75
CA ASP A 56 -3.51 -15.73 -0.36
C ASP A 56 -2.73 -14.65 -1.13
N LEU A 57 -1.42 -14.84 -1.27
CA LEU A 57 -0.58 -13.92 -2.04
C LEU A 57 -0.94 -13.93 -3.53
N GLU A 58 -1.14 -15.10 -4.13
CA GLU A 58 -1.56 -15.24 -5.52
C GLU A 58 -2.93 -14.61 -5.79
N TYR A 59 -3.88 -14.74 -4.85
CA TYR A 59 -5.18 -14.08 -4.96
C TYR A 59 -5.04 -12.55 -4.97
N ILE A 60 -4.27 -11.99 -4.03
CA ILE A 60 -4.06 -10.53 -3.92
C ILE A 60 -3.29 -9.97 -5.12
N GLU A 61 -2.32 -10.70 -5.67
CA GLU A 61 -1.56 -10.27 -6.85
C GLU A 61 -2.43 -10.23 -8.13
N ASN A 62 -3.54 -10.96 -8.16
CA ASN A 62 -4.45 -11.06 -9.31
C ASN A 62 -5.78 -10.31 -9.12
N MET A 63 -5.97 -9.59 -8.01
CA MET A 63 -7.09 -8.66 -7.79
C MET A 63 -6.86 -7.32 -8.51
#